data_AF-A0A7C8UIQ6-F1
#
_entry.id   AF-A0A7C8UIQ6-F1
#
_cell.length_a   1.000
_cell.length_b   1.000
_cell.length_c   1.000
_cell.angle_alpha   90.00
_cell.angle_beta   90.00
_cell.angle_gamma   90.00
#
_symmetry.space_group_name_H-M   'P 1'
#
loop_
_entity.id
_entity.type
_entity.pdbx_description
1 polymer ?
#
loop_
_entity_poly.entity_id
_entity_poly.type
_entity_poly.pdbx_seq_one_letter_code
_entity_poly.pdbx_strand_id
1 'polypeptide(L)'
;MPSSDDSSRNIIDSGKTDATLRESTITDLFGGQRKWESEHWTASDDRVRGGRSQSYLKISDDKSTAIFHGDLDITALGGAGFASQRTTSSAGGPWDLSKADGVAIGLGAIDGWCSARKPRN
;
A
#
# COMPACT_ATOMS: atom_id res chain seq x y z
N MET A 1 -19.37 18.01 59.14
CA MET A 1 -18.27 17.08 58.85
C MET A 1 -18.59 15.73 59.51
N PRO A 2 -18.70 14.64 58.75
CA PRO A 2 -18.38 13.27 59.20
C PRO A 2 -17.27 12.70 58.31
N SER A 3 -16.12 12.29 58.87
CA SER A 3 -15.79 11.01 59.51
C SER A 3 -15.62 9.85 58.51
N SER A 4 -14.37 9.40 58.43
CA SER A 4 -13.81 8.29 57.66
C SER A 4 -14.12 6.90 58.25
N ASP A 5 -13.89 5.89 57.41
CA ASP A 5 -13.87 4.43 57.60
C ASP A 5 -15.21 3.66 57.55
N ASP A 6 -15.40 2.89 56.47
CA ASP A 6 -15.27 1.42 56.59
C ASP A 6 -14.89 0.78 55.24
N SER A 7 -14.00 -0.20 55.35
CA SER A 7 -13.35 -0.96 54.28
C SER A 7 -14.14 -2.21 53.94
N SER A 8 -14.35 -2.48 52.65
CA SER A 8 -14.60 -3.84 52.16
C SER A 8 -13.62 -4.17 51.04
N ARG A 9 -12.61 -4.96 51.42
CA ARG A 9 -11.67 -5.65 50.53
C ARG A 9 -12.41 -6.79 49.81
N ASN A 10 -12.09 -7.02 48.53
CA ASN A 10 -11.48 -8.30 48.12
C ASN A 10 -10.90 -8.26 46.70
N ILE A 11 -9.62 -8.59 46.67
CA ILE A 11 -8.74 -9.03 45.56
C ILE A 11 -9.23 -10.45 45.17
N ILE A 12 -9.34 -10.92 43.92
CA ILE A 12 -8.34 -11.30 42.89
C ILE A 12 -9.18 -11.79 41.67
N ASP A 13 -8.78 -11.52 40.42
CA ASP A 13 -8.47 -12.58 39.42
C ASP A 13 -8.07 -11.97 38.05
N SER A 14 -6.88 -12.40 37.62
CA SER A 14 -6.29 -12.49 36.27
C SER A 14 -6.50 -11.39 35.21
N GLY A 15 -5.40 -10.68 34.94
CA GLY A 15 -4.87 -10.68 33.57
C GLY A 15 -5.53 -9.78 32.53
N LYS A 16 -6.25 -8.72 32.92
CA LYS A 16 -6.58 -7.63 31.98
C LYS A 16 -5.42 -6.64 31.91
N THR A 17 -4.32 -7.07 31.30
CA THR A 17 -3.33 -6.12 30.75
C THR A 17 -4.05 -5.28 29.71
N ASP A 18 -4.24 -3.99 29.98
CA ASP A 18 -3.83 -2.84 29.16
C ASP A 18 -3.61 -3.05 27.64
N ALA A 19 -4.45 -3.87 27.01
CA ALA A 19 -4.40 -4.27 25.60
C ALA A 19 -5.65 -3.83 24.84
N THR A 20 -6.55 -3.10 25.51
CA THR A 20 -7.72 -2.47 24.90
C THR A 20 -7.38 -1.00 24.70
N LEU A 21 -7.20 -0.59 23.44
CA LEU A 21 -6.87 0.77 22.95
C LEU A 21 -5.39 1.09 22.69
N ARG A 22 -4.57 0.13 22.23
CA ARG A 22 -3.54 0.54 21.26
C ARG A 22 -4.26 0.81 19.96
N GLU A 23 -4.52 2.08 19.68
CA GLU A 23 -4.89 2.48 18.34
C GLU A 23 -3.79 2.00 17.40
N SER A 24 -4.12 1.00 16.58
CA SER A 24 -3.17 0.31 15.71
C SER A 24 -2.62 1.30 14.70
N THR A 25 -1.44 1.86 14.97
CA THR A 25 -0.71 2.66 13.99
C THR A 25 -0.32 1.75 12.83
N ILE A 26 -0.76 2.10 11.63
CA ILE A 26 -0.40 1.36 10.41
C ILE A 26 1.07 1.64 10.13
N THR A 27 1.92 0.63 10.31
CA THR A 27 3.36 0.72 10.00
C THR A 27 3.64 0.32 8.56
N ASP A 28 2.91 -0.66 8.02
CA ASP A 28 3.07 -1.17 6.67
C ASP A 28 1.75 -1.09 5.89
N LEU A 29 1.72 -0.30 4.81
CA LEU A 29 0.59 -0.26 3.88
C LEU A 29 0.56 -1.50 2.98
N PHE A 30 1.73 -1.89 2.46
CA PHE A 30 1.93 -3.05 1.60
C PHE A 30 3.38 -3.55 1.78
N GLY A 31 3.58 -4.86 1.69
CA GLY A 31 4.82 -5.51 2.10
C GLY A 31 4.94 -5.62 3.63
N GLY A 32 6.13 -5.99 4.11
CA GLY A 32 6.37 -6.14 5.55
C GLY A 32 5.38 -7.11 6.20
N GLN A 33 4.65 -6.64 7.21
CA GLN A 33 3.57 -7.39 7.87
C GLN A 33 2.29 -7.49 7.04
N ARG A 34 2.11 -6.62 6.03
CA ARG A 34 0.91 -6.56 5.19
C ARG A 34 1.24 -7.02 3.76
N LYS A 35 1.09 -8.32 3.52
CA LYS A 35 1.43 -8.96 2.23
C LYS A 35 0.80 -8.27 1.01
N TRP A 36 1.53 -8.31 -0.10
CA TRP A 36 1.01 -7.88 -1.40
C TRP A 36 0.00 -8.89 -1.93
N GLU A 37 -1.13 -8.40 -2.46
CA GLU A 37 -2.14 -9.24 -3.12
C GLU A 37 -2.53 -8.62 -4.46
N SER A 38 -2.65 -9.43 -5.51
CA SER A 38 -2.86 -8.91 -6.88
C SER A 38 -4.21 -8.23 -7.01
N GLU A 39 -5.21 -8.75 -6.32
CA GLU A 39 -6.58 -8.22 -6.28
C GLU A 39 -6.66 -6.80 -5.70
N HIS A 40 -5.66 -6.39 -4.91
CA HIS A 40 -5.58 -5.04 -4.35
C HIS A 40 -5.17 -3.99 -5.38
N TRP A 41 -4.75 -4.40 -6.58
CA TRP A 41 -4.15 -3.50 -7.57
C TRP A 41 -4.82 -3.63 -8.93
N THR A 42 -4.90 -2.51 -9.63
CA THR A 42 -5.43 -2.48 -10.99
C THR A 42 -4.70 -1.45 -11.83
N ALA A 43 -4.57 -1.74 -13.13
CA ALA A 43 -3.95 -0.85 -14.09
C ALA A 43 -4.81 0.40 -14.31
N SER A 44 -4.15 1.55 -14.41
CA SER A 44 -4.73 2.85 -14.71
C SER A 44 -3.88 3.52 -15.78
N ASP A 45 -4.00 3.00 -17.01
CA ASP A 45 -3.20 3.42 -18.17
C ASP A 45 -4.00 4.35 -19.10
N ASP A 46 -3.32 4.95 -20.07
CA ASP A 46 -3.87 5.90 -21.06
C ASP A 46 -4.86 5.30 -22.09
N ARG A 47 -5.15 4.00 -22.02
CA ARG A 47 -6.03 3.28 -22.96
C ARG A 47 -7.43 3.88 -23.10
N VAL A 48 -7.96 4.49 -22.05
CA VAL A 48 -9.28 5.15 -22.06
C VAL A 48 -9.31 6.43 -22.93
N ARG A 49 -8.14 6.95 -23.33
CA ARG A 49 -8.00 8.10 -24.23
C ARG A 49 -7.50 7.71 -25.63
N GLY A 50 -7.47 6.40 -25.93
CA GLY A 50 -6.90 5.88 -27.19
C GLY A 50 -5.38 5.68 -27.13
N GLY A 51 -4.77 5.79 -25.95
CA GLY A 51 -3.37 5.43 -25.74
C GLY A 51 -3.15 3.92 -25.81
N ARG A 52 -1.89 3.50 -25.90
CA ARG A 52 -1.50 2.09 -26.01
C ARG A 52 -0.54 1.65 -24.91
N SER A 53 -0.35 2.47 -23.88
CA SER A 53 0.48 2.11 -22.74
C SER A 53 -0.16 1.00 -21.92
N GLN A 54 0.66 0.12 -21.37
CA GLN A 54 0.22 -1.00 -20.54
C GLN A 54 1.17 -1.17 -19.36
N SER A 55 0.62 -1.22 -18.16
CA SER A 55 1.37 -1.56 -16.95
C SER A 55 0.90 -2.86 -16.32
N TYR A 56 1.80 -3.47 -15.57
CA TYR A 56 1.59 -4.69 -14.82
C TYR A 56 2.24 -4.55 -13.44
N LEU A 57 1.64 -5.23 -12.47
CA LEU A 57 2.20 -5.41 -11.14
C LEU A 57 2.34 -6.90 -10.87
N LYS A 58 3.58 -7.39 -10.84
CA LYS A 58 3.88 -8.79 -10.51
C LYS A 58 4.23 -8.88 -9.04
N ILE A 59 3.54 -9.74 -8.29
CA ILE A 59 3.81 -9.95 -6.87
C ILE A 59 4.73 -11.17 -6.71
N SER A 60 5.69 -11.11 -5.80
CA SER A 60 6.57 -12.24 -5.50
C SER A 60 5.82 -13.39 -4.83
N ASP A 61 6.30 -14.62 -4.98
CA ASP A 61 5.63 -15.82 -4.45
C ASP A 61 5.44 -15.77 -2.92
N ASP A 62 6.40 -15.18 -2.20
CA ASP A 62 6.36 -14.96 -0.74
C ASP A 62 5.53 -13.72 -0.33
N LYS A 63 4.97 -13.02 -1.32
CA LYS A 63 4.14 -11.82 -1.23
C LYS A 63 4.80 -10.66 -0.48
N SER A 64 6.13 -10.66 -0.37
CA SER A 64 6.89 -9.62 0.34
C SER A 64 7.17 -8.40 -0.52
N THR A 65 7.22 -8.57 -1.84
CA THR A 65 7.56 -7.52 -2.80
C THR A 65 6.62 -7.52 -3.99
N ALA A 66 6.55 -6.38 -4.68
CA ALA A 66 5.90 -6.25 -5.97
C ALA A 66 6.83 -5.57 -6.97
N ILE A 67 6.77 -6.02 -8.21
CA ILE A 67 7.55 -5.55 -9.35
C ILE A 67 6.58 -4.86 -10.30
N PHE A 68 6.76 -3.56 -10.47
CA PHE A 68 6.04 -2.77 -11.47
C PHE A 68 6.83 -2.81 -12.79
N HIS A 69 6.15 -3.16 -13.89
CA HIS A 69 6.74 -3.15 -15.23
C HIS A 69 5.67 -2.88 -16.29
N GLY A 70 6.08 -2.54 -17.50
CA GLY A 70 5.14 -2.25 -18.58
C GLY A 70 5.79 -1.69 -19.83
N ASP A 71 4.95 -1.45 -20.83
CA ASP A 71 5.31 -0.77 -22.07
C ASP A 71 4.64 0.61 -22.10
N LEU A 72 5.46 1.65 -22.32
CA LEU A 72 4.99 3.02 -22.46
C LEU A 72 4.94 3.39 -23.96
N ASP A 73 3.76 3.67 -24.48
CA ASP A 73 3.58 4.17 -25.84
C ASP A 73 3.29 5.67 -25.81
N ILE A 74 4.32 6.46 -26.08
CA ILE A 74 4.20 7.93 -26.17
C ILE A 74 3.69 8.41 -27.53
N THR A 75 3.59 7.55 -28.53
CA THR A 75 3.25 7.93 -29.91
C THR A 75 1.75 8.00 -30.13
N ALA A 76 0.99 7.12 -29.49
CA ALA A 76 -0.46 6.99 -29.68
C ALA A 76 -1.23 8.29 -29.36
N LEU A 77 -0.72 9.10 -28.43
CA LEU A 77 -1.31 10.40 -28.05
C LEU A 77 -0.41 11.59 -28.42
N GLY A 78 0.39 11.47 -29.48
CA GLY A 78 1.15 12.60 -30.02
C GLY A 78 2.26 13.12 -29.09
N GLY A 79 2.92 12.23 -28.35
CA GLY A 79 4.04 12.54 -27.45
C GLY A 79 3.73 12.34 -25.97
N ALA A 80 2.47 12.06 -25.61
CA ALA A 80 2.05 11.77 -24.24
C ALA A 80 1.73 10.28 -24.08
N GLY A 81 2.03 9.73 -22.91
CA GLY A 81 1.62 8.38 -22.51
C GLY A 81 1.78 8.20 -21.01
N PHE A 82 0.94 7.36 -20.40
CA PHE A 82 1.10 6.98 -19.01
C PHE A 82 0.69 5.52 -18.77
N ALA A 83 1.49 4.83 -17.96
CA ALA A 83 1.25 3.49 -17.49
C ALA A 83 1.37 3.51 -15.96
N SER A 84 0.32 3.13 -15.23
CA SER A 84 0.31 3.24 -13.76
C SER A 84 -0.55 2.17 -13.11
N GLN A 85 -0.29 1.89 -11.84
CA GLN A 85 -1.09 0.99 -11.01
C GLN A 85 -1.70 1.77 -9.86
N ARG A 86 -2.91 1.41 -9.46
CA ARG A 86 -3.59 2.00 -8.30
C ARG A 86 -4.25 0.92 -7.46
N THR A 87 -4.46 1.24 -6.19
CA THR A 87 -5.16 0.34 -5.26
C THR A 87 -6.65 0.29 -5.56
N THR A 88 -7.26 -0.88 -5.40
CA THR A 88 -8.71 -1.11 -5.50
C THR A 88 -9.38 -0.99 -4.12
N SER A 89 -10.70 -1.11 -4.06
CA SER A 89 -11.44 -1.13 -2.80
C SER A 89 -11.14 -2.36 -1.93
N SER A 90 -10.74 -3.49 -2.54
CA SER A 90 -10.38 -4.70 -1.78
C SER A 90 -9.07 -4.54 -1.00
N ALA A 91 -8.25 -3.53 -1.33
CA ALA A 91 -7.06 -3.19 -0.57
C ALA A 91 -7.36 -2.71 0.86
N GLY A 92 -8.62 -2.49 1.24
CA GLY A 92 -9.02 -2.17 2.62
C GLY A 92 -8.70 -0.75 3.08
N GLY A 93 -8.44 0.17 2.14
CA GLY A 93 -8.41 1.60 2.41
C GLY A 93 -9.83 2.20 2.50
N PRO A 94 -9.96 3.50 2.83
CA PRO A 94 -8.88 4.46 3.10
C PRO A 94 -8.15 4.16 4.42
N TRP A 95 -6.86 4.45 4.47
CA TRP A 95 -6.03 4.28 5.67
C TRP A 95 -5.92 5.60 6.42
N ASP A 96 -6.11 5.56 7.74
CA ASP A 96 -5.79 6.69 8.59
C ASP A 96 -4.28 6.72 8.85
N LEU A 97 -3.62 7.72 8.24
CA LEU A 97 -2.18 7.96 8.36
C LEU A 97 -1.90 9.26 9.12
N SER A 98 -2.89 9.82 9.83
CA SER A 98 -2.77 11.11 10.54
C SER A 98 -1.67 11.11 11.61
N LYS A 99 -1.28 9.94 12.10
CA LYS A 99 -0.21 9.74 13.09
C LYS A 99 1.16 9.42 12.47
N ALA A 100 1.25 9.27 11.15
CA ALA A 100 2.50 9.00 10.46
C ALA A 100 3.18 10.31 10.04
N ASP A 101 4.50 10.40 10.24
CA ASP A 101 5.27 11.57 9.81
C ASP A 101 5.49 11.60 8.28
N GLY A 102 5.33 10.46 7.60
CA GLY A 102 5.51 10.36 6.15
C GLY A 102 5.32 8.94 5.61
N VAL A 103 5.59 8.79 4.30
CA VAL A 103 5.52 7.51 3.58
C VAL A 103 6.93 7.08 3.19
N ALA A 104 7.31 5.87 3.58
CA ALA A 104 8.56 5.23 3.16
C ALA A 104 8.29 4.22 2.04
N ILE A 105 9.19 4.17 1.05
CA ILE A 105 9.13 3.21 -0.06
C ILE A 105 10.46 2.45 -0.10
N GLY A 106 10.41 1.14 0.13
CA GLY A 106 11.55 0.25 -0.05
C GLY A 106 11.70 -0.15 -1.51
N LEU A 107 12.84 0.13 -2.12
CA LEU A 107 13.13 -0.22 -3.51
C LEU A 107 14.07 -1.43 -3.55
N GLY A 108 13.70 -2.43 -4.35
CA GLY A 108 14.59 -3.52 -4.75
C GLY A 108 15.52 -3.12 -5.89
N ALA A 109 16.24 -4.10 -6.44
CA ALA A 109 17.03 -3.89 -7.66
C ALA A 109 16.14 -3.44 -8.82
N ILE A 110 16.54 -2.38 -9.50
CA ILE A 110 15.91 -1.90 -10.73
C ILE A 110 16.67 -2.45 -11.94
N ASP A 111 15.95 -2.87 -12.98
CA ASP A 111 16.59 -3.12 -14.25
C ASP A 111 16.95 -1.77 -14.88
N GLY A 112 18.23 -1.57 -15.17
CA GLY A 112 18.71 -0.33 -15.77
C GLY A 112 18.30 -0.24 -17.23
N TRP A 113 17.02 -0.02 -17.56
CA TRP A 113 16.65 0.32 -18.94
C TRP A 113 15.25 0.96 -19.09
N CYS A 114 15.22 2.19 -19.59
CA CYS A 114 14.04 2.75 -20.27
C CYS A 114 14.44 3.05 -21.71
N SER A 115 14.20 2.12 -22.65
CA SER A 115 14.44 2.33 -24.07
C SER A 115 13.15 2.78 -24.75
N ALA A 116 13.01 4.08 -24.99
CA ALA A 116 12.00 4.58 -25.92
C ALA A 116 12.29 3.99 -27.31
N ARG A 117 11.52 2.99 -27.76
CA ARG A 117 11.67 2.43 -29.11
C ARG A 117 11.30 3.53 -30.12
N LYS A 118 12.29 4.05 -30.84
CA LYS A 118 12.06 4.96 -31.96
C LYS A 118 11.32 4.19 -33.07
N PRO A 119 10.26 4.75 -33.69
CA PRO A 119 9.61 4.09 -34.82
C PRO A 119 10.62 3.89 -35.97
N ARG A 120 10.58 2.71 -36.59
CA ARG A 120 11.32 2.43 -37.83
C ARG A 120 10.60 3.13 -38.98
N ASN A 121 11.34 3.97 -39.71
CA ASN A 121 10.92 4.60 -40.97
C ASN A 121 10.70 3.55 -42.07
#